data_AF-H0EQF2-F1
#
_entry.id   AF-H0EQF2-F1
#
_cell.length_a   1.000
_cell.length_b   1.000
_cell.length_c   1.000
_cell.angle_alpha   90.00
_cell.angle_beta   90.00
_cell.angle_gamma   90.00
#
_symmetry.space_group_name_H-M   'P 1'
#
loop_
_entity.id
_entity.type
_entity.pdbx_description
1 polymer ?
#
loop_
_entity_poly.entity_id
_entity_poly.type
_entity_poly.pdbx_seq_one_letter_code
_entity_poly.pdbx_strand_id
1 'polypeptide(L)'
;MKKFFNKLEAKADSFTQDFRGQSGGGQQSIQQNQPSTLGPPTPDDIFRYRYHHGTNLGSIFVLEKWLSGSMFPESAKGETSVKEKGIHETRHIWEKHWRSAVSEDDWAWLKNEARCTSIRLPVGWWIMGGQQLGERLHGTEWKGLEGVYSGAWFIGRQIM
;
A
#
# COMPACT_ATOMS: atom_id res chain seq x y z
N MET A 1 -36.88 -35.33 -17.42
CA MET A 1 -35.44 -35.42 -17.06
C MET A 1 -34.64 -36.37 -17.95
N LYS A 2 -35.03 -37.63 -18.19
CA LYS A 2 -34.27 -38.58 -19.03
C LYS A 2 -33.88 -38.06 -20.43
N LYS A 3 -34.76 -37.32 -21.11
CA LYS A 3 -34.48 -36.74 -22.44
C LYS A 3 -33.37 -35.67 -22.44
N PHE A 4 -33.12 -35.03 -21.30
CA PHE A 4 -32.06 -34.01 -21.18
C PHE A 4 -30.69 -34.66 -21.03
N PHE A 5 -30.60 -35.74 -20.25
CA PHE A 5 -29.37 -36.52 -20.06
C PHE A 5 -28.92 -37.21 -21.35
N ASN A 6 -29.83 -37.82 -22.11
CA ASN A 6 -29.47 -38.45 -23.39
C ASN A 6 -28.93 -37.44 -24.42
N LYS A 7 -29.35 -36.16 -24.33
CA LYS A 7 -28.87 -35.09 -25.21
C LYS A 7 -27.49 -34.58 -24.80
N LEU A 8 -27.13 -34.70 -23.53
CA LEU A 8 -25.79 -34.40 -23.01
C LEU A 8 -24.80 -35.51 -23.36
N GLU A 9 -25.19 -36.77 -23.25
CA GLU A 9 -24.35 -37.91 -23.68
C GLU A 9 -24.07 -37.88 -25.18
N ALA A 10 -25.09 -37.64 -26.02
CA ALA A 10 -24.88 -37.55 -27.47
C ALA A 10 -23.96 -36.38 -27.88
N LYS A 11 -23.98 -35.27 -27.13
CA LYS A 11 -23.05 -34.13 -27.35
C LYS A 11 -21.64 -34.41 -26.84
N ALA A 12 -21.51 -35.19 -25.76
CA ALA A 12 -20.22 -35.63 -25.26
C ALA A 12 -19.57 -36.57 -26.29
N ASP A 13 -20.31 -37.54 -26.81
CA ASP A 13 -19.82 -38.51 -27.80
C ASP A 13 -19.44 -37.87 -29.14
N SER A 14 -20.20 -36.86 -29.60
CA SER A 14 -19.80 -36.10 -30.80
C SER A 14 -18.52 -35.31 -30.56
N PHE A 15 -18.35 -34.72 -29.37
CA PHE A 15 -17.15 -33.99 -28.99
C PHE A 15 -15.92 -34.90 -28.89
N THR A 16 -16.06 -36.13 -28.39
CA THR A 16 -14.97 -37.13 -28.38
C THR A 16 -14.65 -37.70 -29.76
N GLN A 17 -15.61 -37.75 -30.67
CA GLN A 17 -15.36 -38.17 -32.07
C GLN A 17 -14.62 -37.11 -32.87
N ASP A 18 -14.95 -35.84 -32.71
CA ASP A 18 -14.24 -34.73 -33.37
C ASP A 18 -12.76 -34.66 -32.96
N PHE A 19 -12.43 -35.09 -31.73
CA PHE A 19 -11.04 -35.20 -31.25
C PHE A 19 -10.29 -36.46 -31.70
N ARG A 20 -10.98 -37.46 -32.27
CA ARG A 20 -10.37 -38.74 -32.70
C ARG A 20 -10.02 -38.79 -34.20
N GLY A 21 -10.27 -37.72 -34.95
CA GLY A 21 -10.03 -37.65 -36.39
C GLY A 21 -8.85 -36.76 -36.80
N GLN A 22 -7.61 -37.18 -36.54
CA GLN A 22 -6.40 -36.94 -37.36
C GLN A 22 -5.14 -37.30 -36.56
N SER A 23 -4.88 -38.58 -36.34
CA SER A 23 -3.53 -39.06 -36.08
C SER A 23 -2.80 -39.23 -37.42
N GLY A 24 -2.47 -38.10 -38.06
CA GLY A 24 -1.42 -38.08 -39.07
C GLY A 24 -0.09 -38.34 -38.36
N GLY A 25 0.64 -39.37 -38.79
CA GLY A 25 1.93 -39.77 -38.23
C GLY A 25 3.05 -38.76 -38.49
N GLY A 26 2.92 -37.55 -37.97
CA GLY A 26 4.05 -36.68 -37.71
C GLY A 26 4.70 -37.15 -36.42
N GLN A 27 5.95 -37.59 -36.48
CA GLN A 27 6.78 -37.72 -35.28
C GLN A 27 6.80 -36.36 -34.58
N GLN A 28 5.96 -36.18 -33.55
CA GLN A 28 6.19 -35.11 -32.58
C GLN A 28 7.50 -35.48 -31.90
N SER A 29 8.57 -34.78 -32.30
CA SER A 29 9.83 -34.84 -31.59
C SER A 29 9.55 -34.55 -30.13
N ILE A 30 9.86 -35.51 -29.25
CA ILE A 30 9.87 -35.26 -27.82
C ILE A 30 10.85 -34.10 -27.65
N GLN A 31 10.33 -32.90 -27.34
CA GLN A 31 11.18 -31.76 -27.02
C GLN A 31 12.06 -32.19 -25.86
N GLN A 32 13.36 -32.35 -26.14
CA GLN A 32 14.34 -32.65 -25.10
C GLN A 32 14.22 -31.59 -24.03
N ASN A 33 14.18 -32.02 -22.77
CA ASN A 33 14.06 -31.15 -21.60
C ASN A 33 15.29 -30.22 -21.58
N GLN A 34 15.14 -29.00 -22.09
CA GLN A 34 16.20 -27.99 -22.12
C GLN A 34 16.41 -27.48 -20.70
N PRO A 35 17.67 -27.33 -20.24
CA PRO A 35 17.94 -26.73 -18.95
C PRO A 35 17.39 -25.30 -18.92
N SER A 36 16.76 -24.91 -17.79
CA SER A 36 16.20 -23.58 -17.64
C SER A 36 17.29 -22.51 -17.82
N THR A 37 17.03 -21.55 -18.71
CA THR A 37 17.91 -20.40 -18.96
C THR A 37 17.58 -19.19 -18.08
N LEU A 38 16.62 -19.34 -17.16
CA LEU A 38 16.18 -18.27 -16.28
C LEU A 38 17.26 -17.99 -15.23
N GLY A 39 17.76 -16.75 -15.22
CA GLY A 39 18.62 -16.23 -14.16
C GLY A 39 17.84 -15.88 -12.89
N PRO A 40 18.53 -15.46 -11.82
CA PRO A 40 17.87 -14.91 -10.64
C PRO A 40 17.04 -13.67 -11.01
N PRO A 41 15.94 -13.38 -10.30
CA PRO A 41 15.12 -12.19 -10.54
C PRO A 41 15.95 -10.90 -10.47
N THR A 42 15.73 -10.00 -11.41
CA THR A 42 16.26 -8.63 -11.37
C THR A 42 15.46 -7.78 -10.38
N PRO A 43 15.98 -6.61 -9.94
CA PRO A 43 15.20 -5.67 -9.13
C PRO A 43 13.86 -5.28 -9.79
N ASP A 44 13.85 -5.12 -11.10
CA ASP A 44 12.63 -4.85 -11.87
C ASP A 44 11.62 -6.01 -11.79
N ASP A 45 12.10 -7.26 -11.86
CA ASP A 45 11.25 -8.44 -11.71
C ASP A 45 10.62 -8.49 -10.32
N ILE A 46 11.34 -8.04 -9.29
CA ILE A 46 10.79 -7.91 -7.94
C ILE A 46 9.64 -6.89 -7.95
N PHE A 47 9.83 -5.68 -8.49
CA PHE A 47 8.74 -4.68 -8.51
C PHE A 47 7.55 -5.07 -9.39
N ARG A 48 7.77 -5.85 -10.45
CA ARG A 48 6.69 -6.29 -11.36
C ARG A 48 5.91 -7.48 -10.80
N TYR A 49 6.59 -8.45 -10.18
CA TYR A 49 6.01 -9.76 -9.88
C TYR A 49 5.91 -10.07 -8.39
N ARG A 50 6.58 -9.31 -7.51
CA ARG A 50 6.45 -9.54 -6.08
C ARG A 50 5.02 -9.25 -5.63
N TYR A 51 4.44 -10.21 -4.92
CA TYR A 51 3.18 -9.98 -4.22
C TYR A 51 3.39 -8.96 -3.10
N HIS A 52 2.58 -7.90 -3.09
CA HIS A 52 2.57 -6.88 -2.06
C HIS A 52 1.50 -7.20 -1.01
N HIS A 53 1.93 -7.71 0.14
CA HIS A 53 1.12 -7.78 1.35
C HIS A 53 1.53 -6.65 2.28
N GLY A 54 0.58 -5.83 2.71
CA GLY A 54 0.92 -4.65 3.49
C GLY A 54 -0.29 -3.96 4.12
N THR A 55 0.02 -2.96 4.95
CA THR A 55 -0.98 -2.13 5.62
C THR A 55 -0.73 -0.64 5.41
N ASN A 56 -1.74 0.17 5.71
CA ASN A 56 -1.60 1.62 5.77
C ASN A 56 -1.22 2.04 7.20
N LEU A 57 -0.21 2.89 7.32
CA LEU A 57 0.09 3.61 8.55
C LEU A 57 -0.69 4.93 8.57
N GLY A 58 -2.01 4.82 8.69
CA GLY A 58 -2.95 5.95 8.65
C GLY A 58 -2.87 6.83 9.90
N SER A 59 -3.37 8.07 9.79
CA SER A 59 -3.44 9.03 10.91
C SER A 59 -2.12 9.30 11.64
N ILE A 60 -0.97 9.16 10.95
CA ILE A 60 0.32 9.63 11.46
C ILE A 60 0.53 11.09 11.05
N PHE A 61 0.80 11.34 9.76
CA PHE A 61 1.08 12.70 9.24
C PHE A 61 -0.16 13.42 8.69
N VAL A 62 -1.21 12.67 8.37
CA VAL A 62 -2.51 13.20 7.96
C VAL A 62 -3.52 12.71 8.98
N LEU A 63 -3.82 13.52 9.99
CA LEU A 63 -4.65 13.11 11.12
C LEU A 63 -6.11 12.92 10.70
N GLU A 64 -6.71 11.83 11.17
CA GLU A 64 -8.11 11.51 10.92
C GLU A 64 -8.85 11.33 12.25
N LYS A 65 -9.91 12.12 12.50
CA LYS A 65 -10.61 12.14 13.80
C LYS A 65 -11.18 10.78 14.21
N TRP A 66 -11.55 9.93 13.25
CA TRP A 66 -12.08 8.60 13.54
C TRP A 66 -10.99 7.60 13.95
N LEU A 67 -9.73 7.82 13.57
CA LEU A 67 -8.61 6.91 13.86
C LEU A 67 -7.75 7.43 15.03
N SER A 68 -7.55 8.74 15.14
CA SER A 68 -6.80 9.39 16.24
C SER A 68 -7.59 10.51 16.89
N GLY A 69 -8.81 10.21 17.34
CA GLY A 69 -9.74 11.20 17.90
C GLY A 69 -9.18 12.02 19.07
N SER A 70 -8.30 11.44 19.87
CA SER A 70 -7.63 12.12 21.00
C SER A 70 -6.71 13.28 20.58
N MET A 71 -6.32 13.35 19.29
CA MET A 71 -5.50 14.45 18.74
C MET A 71 -6.32 15.69 18.41
N PHE A 72 -7.65 15.59 18.46
CA PHE A 72 -8.59 16.65 18.14
C PHE A 72 -9.27 17.15 19.42
N PRO A 73 -9.41 18.47 19.62
CA PRO A 73 -10.27 18.96 20.70
C PRO A 73 -11.73 18.54 20.45
N GLU A 74 -12.55 18.44 21.51
CA GLU A 74 -13.93 17.98 21.41
C GLU A 74 -14.76 18.84 20.44
N SER A 75 -14.51 20.14 20.43
CA SER A 75 -15.08 21.18 19.54
C SER A 75 -14.65 21.06 18.07
N ALA A 76 -13.64 20.26 17.75
CA ALA A 76 -13.01 20.26 16.44
C ALA A 76 -13.88 19.67 15.33
N LYS A 77 -14.02 20.42 14.22
CA LYS A 77 -14.34 19.90 12.89
C LYS A 77 -13.09 20.06 12.00
N GLY A 78 -12.17 19.09 12.05
CA GLY A 78 -10.90 19.12 11.29
C GLY A 78 -9.68 19.55 12.11
N GLU A 79 -8.60 20.01 11.48
CA GLU A 79 -7.34 20.45 12.11
C GLU A 79 -7.50 21.77 12.90
N THR A 80 -8.37 21.79 13.90
CA THR A 80 -8.67 22.99 14.70
C THR A 80 -7.68 23.19 15.86
N SER A 81 -6.77 22.25 16.09
CA SER A 81 -5.83 22.26 17.22
C SER A 81 -4.95 23.51 17.24
N VAL A 82 -4.55 24.01 16.06
CA VAL A 82 -3.73 25.23 15.95
C VAL A 82 -4.46 26.48 16.41
N LYS A 83 -5.77 26.59 16.14
CA LYS A 83 -6.58 27.76 16.54
C LYS A 83 -6.73 27.85 18.06
N GLU A 84 -6.77 26.71 18.74
CA GLU A 84 -6.97 26.65 20.19
C GLU A 84 -5.65 26.66 20.99
N LYS A 85 -4.62 25.97 20.50
CA LYS A 85 -3.35 25.76 21.23
C LYS A 85 -2.19 26.61 20.70
N GLY A 86 -2.33 27.19 19.52
CA GLY A 86 -1.25 27.90 18.83
C GLY A 86 -0.24 26.95 18.16
N ILE A 87 0.66 27.54 17.38
CA ILE A 87 1.63 26.81 16.53
C ILE A 87 2.59 25.96 17.36
N HIS A 88 3.19 26.53 18.41
CA HIS A 88 4.26 25.87 19.17
C HIS A 88 3.75 24.63 19.93
N GLU A 89 2.65 24.77 20.67
CA GLU A 89 2.08 23.66 21.43
C GLU A 89 1.53 22.57 20.49
N THR A 90 0.86 22.96 19.40
CA THR A 90 0.39 21.98 18.41
C THR A 90 1.54 21.20 17.80
N ARG A 91 2.63 21.87 17.43
CA ARG A 91 3.86 21.23 16.95
C ARG A 91 4.39 20.22 17.97
N HIS A 92 4.48 20.59 19.25
CA HIS A 92 4.99 19.70 20.29
C HIS A 92 4.16 18.41 20.41
N ILE A 93 2.82 18.55 20.46
CA ILE A 93 1.90 17.41 20.54
C ILE A 93 2.02 16.53 19.30
N TRP A 94 2.10 17.12 18.11
CA TRP A 94 2.15 16.38 16.85
C TRP A 94 3.49 15.69 16.62
N GLU A 95 4.62 16.34 16.93
CA GLU A 95 5.93 15.70 16.88
C GLU A 95 6.03 14.53 17.85
N LYS A 96 5.41 14.65 19.04
CA LYS A 96 5.30 13.52 19.98
C LYS A 96 4.51 12.38 19.36
N HIS A 97 3.34 12.65 18.79
CA HIS A 97 2.51 11.67 18.10
C HIS A 97 3.27 10.97 16.97
N TRP A 98 3.92 11.72 16.08
CA TRP A 98 4.67 11.15 14.95
C TRP A 98 5.79 10.23 15.42
N ARG A 99 6.53 10.60 16.48
CA ARG A 99 7.64 9.79 17.01
C ARG A 99 7.18 8.52 17.71
N SER A 100 5.98 8.50 18.26
CA SER A 100 5.42 7.34 18.97
C SER A 100 4.37 6.59 18.16
N ALA A 101 4.16 6.94 16.90
CA ALA A 101 3.06 6.40 16.10
C ALA A 101 3.23 4.92 15.75
N VAL A 102 4.49 4.46 15.62
CA VAL A 102 4.83 3.05 15.39
C VAL A 102 6.02 2.71 16.27
N SER A 103 5.84 1.75 17.16
CA SER A 103 6.90 1.27 18.04
C SER A 103 7.73 0.17 17.38
N GLU A 104 8.88 -0.17 17.98
CA GLU A 104 9.69 -1.32 17.54
C GLU A 104 8.91 -2.64 17.63
N ASP A 105 8.01 -2.78 18.60
CA ASP A 105 7.16 -3.96 18.74
C ASP A 105 6.11 -4.04 17.61
N ASP A 106 5.55 -2.91 17.19
CA ASP A 106 4.65 -2.86 16.02
C ASP A 106 5.39 -3.28 14.75
N TRP A 107 6.63 -2.82 14.56
CA TRP A 107 7.47 -3.22 13.44
C TRP A 107 7.80 -4.72 13.48
N ALA A 108 8.16 -5.23 14.65
CA ALA A 108 8.42 -6.64 14.86
C ALA A 108 7.18 -7.49 14.53
N TRP A 109 6.00 -7.05 14.98
CA TRP A 109 4.74 -7.73 14.71
C TRP A 109 4.38 -7.70 13.21
N LEU A 110 4.47 -6.52 12.57
CA LEU A 110 4.20 -6.37 11.14
C LEU A 110 5.09 -7.28 10.30
N LYS A 111 6.38 -7.40 10.66
CA LYS A 111 7.35 -8.24 9.96
C LYS A 111 7.17 -9.74 10.24
N ASN A 112 7.07 -10.12 11.50
CA ASN A 112 7.19 -11.52 11.92
C ASN A 112 5.84 -12.24 11.95
N GLU A 113 4.79 -11.55 12.39
CA GLU A 113 3.44 -12.13 12.56
C GLU A 113 2.55 -11.82 11.36
N ALA A 114 2.39 -10.55 11.01
CA ALA A 114 1.54 -10.14 9.89
C ALA A 114 2.18 -10.39 8.52
N ARG A 115 3.49 -10.73 8.48
CA ARG A 115 4.24 -11.00 7.25
C ARG A 115 4.09 -9.88 6.21
N CYS A 116 4.01 -8.64 6.68
CA CYS A 116 3.95 -7.46 5.83
C CYS A 116 5.27 -7.31 5.05
N THR A 117 5.12 -7.06 3.76
CA THR A 117 6.22 -6.87 2.79
C THR A 117 6.27 -5.44 2.25
N SER A 118 5.32 -4.60 2.67
CA SER A 118 5.22 -3.20 2.31
C SER A 118 4.34 -2.48 3.32
N ILE A 119 4.61 -1.19 3.52
CA ILE A 119 3.71 -0.27 4.19
C ILE A 119 3.33 0.85 3.22
N ARG A 120 2.14 1.42 3.40
CA ARG A 120 1.77 2.68 2.77
C ARG A 120 1.67 3.75 3.85
N LEU A 121 2.48 4.80 3.73
CA LEU A 121 2.47 5.94 4.64
C LEU A 121 1.80 7.13 3.95
N PRO A 122 0.57 7.52 4.35
CA PRO A 122 -0.06 8.73 3.84
C PRO A 122 0.68 9.97 4.35
N VAL A 123 1.09 10.83 3.42
CA VAL A 123 1.74 12.11 3.71
C VAL A 123 1.04 13.22 2.92
N GLY A 124 0.85 14.38 3.58
CA GLY A 124 0.33 15.57 2.94
C GLY A 124 1.38 16.25 2.06
N TRP A 125 0.99 16.84 0.92
CA TRP A 125 1.95 17.60 0.11
C TRP A 125 2.52 18.80 0.86
N TRP A 126 1.74 19.35 1.81
CA TRP A 126 2.10 20.50 2.65
C TRP A 126 3.18 20.20 3.70
N ILE A 127 3.63 18.95 3.84
CA ILE A 127 4.77 18.58 4.70
C ILE A 127 6.06 18.31 3.91
N MET A 128 5.99 18.30 2.57
CA MET A 128 7.06 17.84 1.67
C MET A 128 8.11 18.92 1.32
N GLY A 129 8.23 19.99 2.10
CA GLY A 129 9.10 21.14 1.79
C GLY A 129 10.40 21.24 2.59
N GLY A 130 10.55 20.49 3.68
CA GLY A 130 11.70 20.64 4.58
C GLY A 130 11.89 22.11 5.00
N GLN A 131 13.08 22.67 4.76
CA GLN A 131 13.37 24.09 5.05
C GLN A 131 12.63 25.08 4.14
N GLN A 132 12.13 24.66 2.98
CA GLN A 132 11.43 25.51 2.01
C GLN A 132 9.91 25.55 2.25
N LEU A 133 9.44 25.07 3.41
CA LEU A 133 8.00 24.93 3.65
C LEU A 133 7.26 26.28 3.53
N GLY A 134 7.81 27.37 4.08
CA GLY A 134 7.17 28.69 4.01
C GLY A 134 7.02 29.26 2.61
N GLU A 135 8.00 29.00 1.74
CA GLU A 135 7.88 29.39 0.33
C GLU A 135 6.82 28.55 -0.38
N ARG A 136 6.75 27.24 -0.09
CA ARG A 136 5.81 26.32 -0.74
C ARG A 136 4.36 26.47 -0.28
N LEU A 137 4.15 26.82 1.00
CA LEU A 137 2.81 27.04 1.53
C LEU A 137 2.30 28.45 1.23
N HIS A 138 3.16 29.34 0.73
CA HIS A 138 2.76 30.68 0.32
C HIS A 138 1.64 30.64 -0.74
N GLY A 139 0.58 31.41 -0.53
CA GLY A 139 -0.57 31.47 -1.45
C GLY A 139 -1.52 30.28 -1.36
N THR A 140 -1.34 29.40 -0.36
CA THR A 140 -2.21 28.24 -0.13
C THR A 140 -3.00 28.41 1.16
N GLU A 141 -4.00 27.55 1.38
CA GLU A 141 -4.76 27.49 2.64
C GLU A 141 -3.89 27.12 3.86
N TRP A 142 -2.69 26.59 3.62
CA TRP A 142 -1.73 26.14 4.64
C TRP A 142 -0.75 27.24 5.08
N LYS A 143 -0.84 28.44 4.50
CA LYS A 143 0.02 29.57 4.85
C LYS A 143 -0.05 29.87 6.35
N GLY A 144 1.11 29.97 6.99
CA GLY A 144 1.23 30.24 8.43
C GLY A 144 1.24 28.97 9.31
N LEU A 145 1.06 27.79 8.72
CA LEU A 145 1.12 26.50 9.44
C LEU A 145 2.49 25.83 9.33
N GLU A 146 3.46 26.45 8.65
CA GLU A 146 4.79 25.89 8.43
C GLU A 146 5.47 25.47 9.74
N GLY A 147 5.28 26.29 10.78
CA GLY A 147 5.83 26.05 12.10
C GLY A 147 5.36 24.72 12.69
N VAL A 148 4.09 24.35 12.47
CA VAL A 148 3.50 23.09 12.96
C VAL A 148 4.17 21.89 12.29
N TYR A 149 4.41 21.98 10.98
CA TYR A 149 4.91 20.87 10.17
C TYR A 149 6.42 20.84 10.00
N SER A 150 7.15 21.80 10.54
CA SER A 150 8.60 21.93 10.34
C SER A 150 9.42 20.68 10.73
N GLY A 151 8.96 19.89 11.70
CA GLY A 151 9.58 18.60 12.07
C GLY A 151 9.11 17.38 11.27
N ALA A 152 8.00 17.49 10.54
CA ALA A 152 7.29 16.35 9.96
C ALA A 152 8.16 15.57 8.96
N TRP A 153 8.82 16.26 8.03
CA TRP A 153 9.70 15.62 7.04
C TRP A 153 10.86 14.86 7.68
N PHE A 154 11.52 15.46 8.67
CA PHE A 154 12.66 14.82 9.33
C PHE A 154 12.23 13.56 10.08
N ILE A 155 11.12 13.62 10.83
CA ILE A 155 10.58 12.47 11.56
C ILE A 155 10.06 11.39 10.60
N GLY A 156 9.38 11.79 9.52
CA GLY A 156 8.88 10.85 8.51
C GLY A 156 9.99 10.02 7.87
N ARG A 157 11.18 10.59 7.64
CA ARG A 157 12.34 9.83 7.15
C ARG A 157 12.93 8.84 8.15
N GLN A 158 12.54 8.88 9.42
CA GLN A 158 12.93 7.86 10.40
C GLN A 158 11.96 6.67 10.39
N ILE A 159 10.75 6.85 9.84
CA ILE A 159 9.71 5.82 9.71
C ILE A 159 9.81 5.09 8.36
N MET A 160 10.34 5.77 7.33
CA MET A 160 10.60 5.23 5.99
C MET A 160 11.93 4.48 5.92
#